data_AF-A0A0Q7MII8-F1
#
_entry.id   AF-A0A0Q7MII8-F1
#
_cell.length_a   1.000
_cell.length_b   1.000
_cell.length_c   1.000
_cell.angle_alpha   90.00
_cell.angle_beta   90.00
_cell.angle_gamma   90.00
#
_symmetry.space_group_name_H-M   'P 1'
#
loop_
_entity.id
_entity.type
_entity.pdbx_description
1 polymer ?
#
loop_
_entity_poly.entity_id
_entity_poly.type
_entity_poly.pdbx_seq_one_letter_code
_entity_poly.pdbx_strand_id
1 'polypeptide(L)'
;MLCRKLIAMEKKVPLSKKTEPRKTSAGMAFDVYETDGNRSYRIQVTEEAIEDFCDPRGIVIEGDDLPTPLFEKIVLVAEKLIQRAHPDVKTVTIDTKTLNG
;
A
#
# COMPACT_ATOMS: atom_id res chain seq x y z
N MET A 1 -38.74 -6.67 19.07
CA MET A 1 -38.03 -6.67 17.77
C MET A 1 -36.77 -5.84 17.93
N LEU A 2 -35.60 -6.47 18.10
CA LEU A 2 -34.32 -5.77 18.25
C LEU A 2 -33.62 -5.73 16.89
N CYS A 3 -33.74 -4.60 16.18
CA CYS A 3 -32.90 -4.30 15.02
C CYS A 3 -31.46 -4.11 15.49
N ARG A 4 -30.65 -5.17 15.44
CA ARG A 4 -29.20 -5.06 15.56
C ARG A 4 -28.67 -4.36 14.30
N LYS A 5 -28.53 -3.03 14.37
CA LYS A 5 -27.60 -2.30 13.52
C LYS A 5 -26.20 -2.85 13.84
N LEU A 6 -25.74 -3.81 13.05
CA LEU A 6 -24.32 -4.11 12.93
C LEU A 6 -23.70 -2.87 12.29
N ILE A 7 -23.29 -1.92 13.12
CA ILE A 7 -22.29 -0.93 12.74
C ILE A 7 -21.07 -1.79 12.43
N ALA A 8 -20.84 -2.04 11.14
CA ALA A 8 -19.56 -2.52 10.67
C ALA A 8 -18.56 -1.44 11.10
N MET A 9 -17.98 -1.62 12.27
CA MET A 9 -16.77 -0.91 12.66
C MET A 9 -15.79 -1.29 11.58
N GLU A 10 -15.55 -0.40 10.61
CA GLU A 10 -14.37 -0.44 9.76
C GLU A 10 -13.20 -0.51 10.73
N LYS A 11 -12.75 -1.74 11.02
CA LYS A 11 -11.53 -1.95 11.78
C LYS A 11 -10.47 -1.29 10.92
N LYS A 12 -10.05 -0.07 11.29
CA LYS A 12 -8.75 0.45 10.93
C LYS A 12 -7.77 -0.57 11.49
N VAL A 13 -7.31 -1.49 10.65
CA VAL A 13 -6.23 -2.40 11.02
C VAL A 13 -4.95 -1.68 10.61
N PRO A 14 -4.21 -1.08 11.56
CA PRO A 14 -2.93 -0.48 11.24
C PRO A 14 -1.99 -1.55 10.67
N LEU A 15 -1.21 -1.20 9.65
CA LEU A 15 -0.18 -2.07 9.12
C LEU A 15 1.09 -1.92 9.98
N SER A 16 1.56 -3.01 10.58
CA SER A 16 2.60 -2.95 11.63
C SER A 16 4.00 -3.31 11.14
N LYS A 17 4.09 -4.14 10.11
CA LYS A 17 5.36 -4.68 9.60
C LYS A 17 5.35 -4.66 8.09
N LYS A 18 6.50 -4.32 7.50
CA LYS A 18 6.71 -4.24 6.06
C LYS A 18 8.00 -5.00 5.74
N THR A 19 8.01 -5.76 4.66
CA THR A 19 9.27 -6.30 4.12
C THR A 19 10.02 -5.20 3.38
N GLU A 20 11.31 -5.41 3.16
CA GLU A 20 12.10 -4.56 2.27
C GLU A 20 11.45 -4.53 0.87
N PRO A 21 11.33 -3.34 0.26
CA PRO A 21 10.98 -3.18 -1.15
C PRO A 21 11.87 -4.04 -2.05
N ARG A 22 11.28 -4.65 -3.07
CA ARG A 22 12.01 -5.43 -4.08
C ARG A 22 11.60 -5.01 -5.47
N LYS A 23 12.58 -4.81 -6.35
CA LYS A 23 12.31 -4.55 -7.76
C LYS A 23 11.64 -5.76 -8.41
N THR A 24 10.66 -5.50 -9.26
CA THR A 24 9.92 -6.49 -10.05
C THR A 24 9.86 -6.04 -11.50
N SER A 25 9.41 -6.90 -12.41
CA SER A 25 9.20 -6.54 -13.81
C SER A 25 8.14 -5.45 -14.03
N ALA A 26 7.33 -5.13 -13.01
CA ALA A 26 6.26 -4.13 -13.08
C ALA A 26 6.62 -2.82 -12.36
N GLY A 27 7.75 -2.75 -11.67
CA GLY A 27 8.11 -1.67 -10.75
C GLY A 27 8.65 -2.25 -9.45
N MET A 28 7.90 -2.14 -8.37
CA MET A 28 8.38 -2.53 -7.04
C MET A 28 7.29 -3.22 -6.21
N ALA A 29 7.69 -4.15 -5.35
CA ALA A 29 6.74 -4.85 -4.49
C ALA A 29 7.30 -5.08 -3.08
N PHE A 30 6.42 -5.06 -2.10
CA PHE A 30 6.70 -5.44 -0.72
C PHE A 30 5.45 -5.95 -0.04
N ASP A 31 5.64 -6.78 0.99
CA ASP A 31 4.55 -7.34 1.77
C ASP A 31 4.36 -6.52 3.05
N VAL A 32 3.11 -6.25 3.41
CA VAL A 32 2.71 -5.57 4.64
C VAL A 32 1.81 -6.48 5.46
N TYR A 33 1.91 -6.38 6.78
CA TYR A 33 1.17 -7.24 7.70
C TYR A 33 0.23 -6.43 8.57
N GLU A 34 -0.97 -6.96 8.78
CA GLU A 34 -1.88 -6.47 9.81
C GLU A 34 -1.19 -6.53 11.18
N THR A 35 -1.54 -5.60 12.07
CA THR A 35 -0.97 -5.57 13.43
C THR A 35 -1.24 -6.84 14.23
N ASP A 36 -2.32 -7.55 13.93
CA ASP A 36 -2.64 -8.83 14.55
C ASP A 36 -1.87 -10.03 13.95
N GLY A 37 -1.11 -9.80 12.86
CA GLY A 37 -0.32 -10.81 12.17
C GLY A 37 -1.14 -11.86 11.39
N ASN A 38 -2.47 -11.74 11.34
CA ASN A 38 -3.33 -12.75 10.74
C ASN A 38 -3.41 -12.65 9.22
N ARG A 39 -3.11 -11.47 8.67
CA ARG A 39 -3.15 -11.21 7.23
C ARG A 39 -1.92 -10.48 6.75
N SER A 40 -1.48 -10.86 5.56
CA SER A 40 -0.49 -10.16 4.78
C SER A 40 -1.11 -9.67 3.48
N TYR A 41 -0.69 -8.49 3.05
CA TYR A 41 -1.04 -7.91 1.77
C TYR A 41 0.25 -7.66 1.00
N ARG A 42 0.26 -8.05 -0.26
CA ARG A 42 1.31 -7.69 -1.20
C ARG A 42 0.96 -6.35 -1.83
N ILE A 43 1.80 -5.35 -1.62
CA ILE A 43 1.72 -4.06 -2.29
C ILE A 43 2.60 -4.14 -3.53
N GLN A 44 2.03 -3.79 -4.69
CA GLN A 44 2.75 -3.61 -5.94
C GLN A 44 2.62 -2.15 -6.37
N VAL A 45 3.74 -1.52 -6.69
CA VAL A 45 3.80 -0.14 -7.15
C VAL A 45 4.37 -0.15 -8.55
N THR A 46 3.69 0.50 -9.50
CA THR A 46 4.16 0.54 -10.88
C THR A 46 5.40 1.43 -11.01
N GLU A 47 6.29 1.11 -11.94
CA GLU A 47 7.47 1.94 -12.23
C GLU A 47 7.05 3.37 -12.60
N GLU A 48 6.01 3.52 -13.42
CA GLU A 48 5.41 4.81 -13.77
C GLU A 48 4.98 5.63 -12.54
N ALA A 49 4.41 4.99 -11.51
CA ALA A 49 3.99 5.69 -10.29
C ALA A 49 5.17 6.17 -9.45
N ILE A 50 6.27 5.41 -9.50
CA ILE A 50 7.51 5.75 -8.82
C ILE A 50 8.17 6.95 -9.53
N GLU A 51 8.30 6.90 -10.85
CA GLU A 51 8.86 7.95 -11.69
C GLU A 51 8.05 9.25 -11.58
N ASP A 52 6.72 9.20 -11.75
CA ASP A 52 5.85 10.38 -11.66
C ASP A 52 5.91 11.06 -10.27
N PHE A 53 6.16 10.29 -9.21
CA PHE A 53 6.40 10.87 -7.90
C PHE A 53 7.79 11.49 -7.79
N CYS A 54 8.84 10.83 -8.26
CA CYS A 54 10.23 11.23 -8.04
C CYS A 54 10.71 12.34 -8.98
N ASP A 55 10.40 12.24 -10.28
CA ASP A 55 10.88 13.15 -11.34
C ASP A 55 10.59 14.64 -11.06
N PRO A 56 9.34 15.07 -10.79
CA PRO A 56 9.05 16.48 -10.54
C PRO A 56 9.67 16.99 -9.22
N ARG A 57 10.13 16.09 -8.35
CA ARG A 57 10.74 16.40 -7.05
C ARG A 57 12.27 16.33 -7.09
N GLY A 58 12.86 15.94 -8.22
CA GLY A 58 14.30 15.73 -8.36
C GLY A 58 14.84 14.65 -7.43
N ILE A 59 14.02 13.66 -7.06
CA ILE A 59 14.42 12.58 -6.17
C ILE A 59 15.08 11.49 -6.99
N VAL A 60 16.33 11.17 -6.69
CA VAL A 60 17.05 10.05 -7.31
C VAL A 60 16.77 8.78 -6.50
N ILE A 61 16.43 7.71 -7.20
CA ILE A 61 16.27 6.38 -6.61
C ILE A 61 17.60 5.64 -6.79
N GLU A 62 18.30 5.41 -5.69
CA GLU A 62 19.53 4.63 -5.69
C GLU A 62 19.24 3.21 -5.19
N GLY A 63 19.47 2.22 -6.06
CA GLY A 63 19.31 0.81 -5.71
C GLY A 63 17.86 0.33 -5.68
N ASP A 64 17.58 -0.61 -4.77
CA ASP A 64 16.29 -1.26 -4.59
C ASP A 64 15.48 -0.64 -3.42
N ASP A 65 15.76 0.62 -3.07
CA ASP A 65 15.07 1.31 -1.98
C ASP A 65 14.12 2.39 -2.49
N LEU A 66 12.91 2.41 -1.92
CA LEU A 66 11.98 3.51 -2.16
C LEU A 66 12.40 4.71 -1.30
N PRO A 67 12.47 5.93 -1.87
CA PRO A 67 12.65 7.14 -1.08
C PRO A 67 11.61 7.19 0.05
N THR A 68 12.04 7.53 1.27
CA THR A 68 11.15 7.64 2.46
C THR A 68 9.83 8.35 2.18
N PRO A 69 9.78 9.54 1.54
CA PRO A 69 8.51 10.23 1.28
C PRO A 69 7.58 9.45 0.34
N LEU A 70 8.14 8.74 -0.64
CA LEU A 70 7.37 7.88 -1.55
C LEU A 70 6.84 6.67 -0.80
N PHE A 71 7.69 6.02 0.01
CA PHE A 71 7.32 4.85 0.79
C PHE A 71 6.18 5.13 1.80
N GLU A 72 6.26 6.25 2.52
CA GLU A 72 5.20 6.67 3.45
C GLU A 72 3.87 6.89 2.72
N LYS A 73 3.91 7.54 1.55
CA LYS A 73 2.72 7.78 0.74
C LYS A 73 2.10 6.48 0.21
N ILE A 74 2.92 5.57 -0.31
CA ILE A 74 2.48 4.25 -0.79
C ILE A 74 1.76 3.50 0.32
N VAL A 75 2.32 3.48 1.54
CA VAL A 75 1.73 2.76 2.66
C VAL A 75 0.39 3.37 3.05
N LEU A 76 0.29 4.70 3.13
CA LEU A 76 -0.96 5.38 3.48
C LEU A 76 -2.06 5.13 2.44
N VAL A 77 -1.69 5.09 1.15
CA VAL A 77 -2.60 4.74 0.06
C VAL A 77 -3.01 3.27 0.15
N ALA A 78 -2.06 2.36 0.37
CA ALA A 78 -2.34 0.93 0.53
C ALA A 78 -3.28 0.66 1.70
N GLU A 79 -3.10 1.31 2.85
CA GLU A 79 -4.01 1.20 3.99
C GLU A 79 -5.45 1.57 3.62
N LYS A 80 -5.65 2.67 2.87
CA LYS A 80 -6.98 3.09 2.40
C LYS A 80 -7.58 2.07 1.43
N LEU A 81 -6.78 1.50 0.55
CA LEU A 81 -7.24 0.50 -0.42
C LEU A 81 -7.62 -0.81 0.29
N ILE A 82 -6.80 -1.28 1.22
CA ILE A 82 -7.05 -2.49 2.01
C ILE A 82 -8.32 -2.33 2.84
N GLN A 83 -8.53 -1.18 3.48
CA GLN A 83 -9.74 -0.89 4.26
C GLN A 83 -11.03 -0.97 3.42
N ARG A 84 -10.94 -0.62 2.14
CA ARG A 84 -12.07 -0.66 1.19
C ARG A 84 -12.16 -1.98 0.41
N ALA A 85 -11.13 -2.82 0.48
CA ALA A 85 -11.05 -4.04 -0.29
C ALA A 85 -11.89 -5.16 0.34
N HIS A 86 -12.31 -6.11 -0.51
CA HIS A 86 -12.95 -7.33 -0.02
C HIS A 86 -11.95 -8.13 0.84
N PRO A 87 -12.38 -8.82 1.92
CA PRO A 87 -11.49 -9.58 2.81
C PRO A 87 -10.65 -10.68 2.14
N ASP A 88 -10.95 -11.05 0.90
CA ASP A 88 -10.18 -12.03 0.11
C ASP A 88 -9.05 -11.40 -0.72
N VAL A 89 -8.98 -10.07 -0.79
CA VAL A 89 -7.92 -9.37 -1.51
C VAL A 89 -6.62 -9.52 -0.73
N LYS A 90 -5.61 -10.10 -1.38
CA LYS A 90 -4.24 -10.25 -0.83
C LYS A 90 -3.21 -9.41 -1.56
N THR A 91 -3.58 -8.77 -2.65
CA THR A 91 -2.68 -7.97 -3.47
C THR A 91 -3.33 -6.65 -3.82
N VAL A 92 -2.59 -5.57 -3.65
CA VAL A 92 -3.02 -4.21 -3.93
C VAL A 92 -2.01 -3.58 -4.88
N THR A 93 -2.49 -3.10 -6.01
CA THR A 93 -1.68 -2.41 -7.01
C THR A 93 -1.87 -0.91 -6.85
N ILE A 94 -0.77 -0.17 -6.82
CA ILE A 94 -0.71 1.28 -6.73
C ILE A 94 -0.08 1.78 -8.03
N ASP A 95 -0.90 2.44 -8.84
CA ASP A 95 -0.48 3.14 -10.06
C ASP A 95 -0.42 4.66 -9.82
N THR A 96 -0.06 5.43 -10.86
CA THR A 96 0.01 6.89 -10.83
C THR A 96 -1.30 7.52 -10.34
N LYS A 97 -2.43 7.01 -10.83
CA LYS A 97 -3.77 7.50 -10.46
C LYS A 97 -4.06 7.28 -8.98
N THR A 98 -3.70 6.11 -8.48
CA THR A 98 -3.95 5.71 -7.10
C THR A 98 -3.01 6.43 -6.13
N LEU A 99 -1.78 6.73 -6.57
CA LEU A 99 -0.81 7.49 -5.79
C LEU A 99 -1.12 8.99 -5.75
N ASN A 100 -1.73 9.56 -6.81
CA ASN A 100 -2.02 11.00 -6.91
C ASN A 100 -3.47 11.39 -6.64
N GLY A 101 -4.39 10.44 -6.59
CA GLY A 101 -5.84 10.63 -6.40
C GLY A 101 -6.31 10.81 -4.96
#